data_AF-A0A0C2C4T3-F1
#
_entry.id   AF-A0A0C2C4T3-F1
#
_cell.length_a   1.000
_cell.length_b   1.000
_cell.length_c   1.000
_cell.angle_alpha   90.00
_cell.angle_beta   90.00
_cell.angle_gamma   90.00
#
_symmetry.space_group_name_H-M   'P 1'
#
loop_
_entity.id
_entity.type
_entity.pdbx_description
1 polymer ?
#
loop_
_entity_poly.entity_id
_entity_poly.type
_entity_poly.pdbx_seq_one_letter_code
_entity_poly.pdbx_strand_id
1 'polypeptide(L)'
;FKTEIKIGEGEVFAQVISRFIVQRLFSDPKIMKNKKYAIGCGKLIVTDAGREALHAHFLLYTCWFLYFVEAAKATSCMDDVFAELSREVLSGSGAPMNKVFARMGFKPCFKQGFADDYNYKVTEFADLADGVILGKLIELVTSCPPGNLISRLRNPGGDRLRKIGNVKVCLQVAAERGVDVGAIKAESIVATNKEAILEVLWKLVGVYVGADEERNLRRASLALADRQGGKFALGVVPEGAAGEEIVLHLCKQIGYQLGMKVDSLKDLRDGQLLA
;
A
#
# COMPACT_ATOMS: atom_id res chain seq x y z
N PHE A 1 1.53 -22.53 -7.63
CA PHE A 1 0.41 -23.17 -6.90
C PHE A 1 -0.90 -22.65 -7.47
N LYS A 2 -1.72 -23.49 -8.10
CA LYS A 2 -3.05 -23.14 -8.66
C LYS A 2 -4.15 -23.80 -7.80
N THR A 3 -4.16 -23.50 -6.51
CA THR A 3 -5.16 -24.05 -5.58
C THR A 3 -5.92 -22.88 -5.00
N GLU A 4 -7.20 -22.80 -5.32
CA GLU A 4 -8.11 -21.80 -4.80
C GLU A 4 -8.71 -22.31 -3.49
N ILE A 5 -8.57 -21.55 -2.40
CA ILE A 5 -9.16 -21.86 -1.11
C ILE A 5 -10.50 -21.13 -1.04
N LYS A 6 -11.59 -21.88 -1.16
CA LYS A 6 -12.95 -21.34 -1.03
C LYS A 6 -13.34 -21.32 0.44
N ILE A 7 -13.77 -20.15 0.92
CA ILE A 7 -14.28 -19.95 2.29
C ILE A 7 -15.81 -19.92 2.17
N GLY A 8 -16.50 -20.84 2.83
CA GLY A 8 -17.97 -20.85 2.83
C GLY A 8 -18.57 -19.66 3.61
N GLU A 9 -19.83 -19.31 3.32
CA GLU A 9 -20.55 -18.31 4.12
C GLU A 9 -20.62 -18.75 5.59
N GLY A 10 -20.09 -17.92 6.49
CA GLY A 10 -20.06 -18.18 7.94
C GLY A 10 -18.85 -18.96 8.46
N GLU A 11 -17.94 -19.41 7.60
CA GLU A 11 -16.69 -20.04 8.04
C GLU A 11 -15.64 -18.99 8.44
N VAL A 12 -14.94 -19.23 9.56
CA VAL A 12 -13.84 -18.35 10.00
C VAL A 12 -12.57 -18.69 9.21
N PHE A 13 -11.93 -17.68 8.63
CA PHE A 13 -10.72 -17.84 7.80
C PHE A 13 -9.63 -18.70 8.46
N ALA A 14 -9.33 -18.46 9.74
CA ALA A 14 -8.33 -19.21 10.48
C ALA A 14 -8.64 -20.72 10.50
N GLN A 15 -9.91 -21.10 10.65
CA GLN A 15 -10.34 -22.51 10.67
C GLN A 15 -10.18 -23.17 9.29
N VAL A 16 -10.57 -22.47 8.22
CA VAL A 16 -10.46 -22.95 6.84
C VAL A 16 -9.00 -23.15 6.46
N ILE A 17 -8.15 -22.17 6.76
CA ILE A 17 -6.71 -22.24 6.49
C ILE A 17 -6.03 -23.31 7.34
N SER A 18 -6.35 -23.42 8.62
CA SER A 18 -5.80 -24.46 9.49
C SER A 18 -6.12 -25.86 8.94
N ARG A 19 -7.38 -26.13 8.59
CA ARG A 19 -7.80 -27.41 7.99
C ARG A 19 -7.07 -27.69 6.67
N PHE A 20 -6.96 -26.68 5.81
CA PHE A 20 -6.22 -26.79 4.55
C PHE A 20 -4.74 -27.17 4.80
N ILE A 21 -4.08 -26.47 5.72
CA ILE A 21 -2.68 -26.72 6.11
C ILE A 21 -2.53 -28.15 6.63
N VAL A 22 -3.37 -28.59 7.56
CA VAL A 22 -3.30 -29.96 8.12
C VAL A 22 -3.46 -31.02 7.03
N GLN A 23 -4.43 -30.85 6.13
CA GLN A 23 -4.76 -31.86 5.12
C GLN A 23 -3.83 -31.87 3.91
N ARG A 24 -3.25 -30.72 3.53
CA ARG A 24 -2.50 -30.56 2.29
C ARG A 24 -1.02 -30.28 2.49
N LEU A 25 -0.65 -29.72 3.64
CA LEU A 25 0.72 -29.31 3.93
C LEU A 25 1.39 -30.24 4.95
N PHE A 26 0.65 -30.71 5.95
CA PHE A 26 1.20 -31.61 6.99
C PHE A 26 0.96 -33.09 6.72
N SER A 27 0.17 -33.41 5.72
CA SER A 27 -0.10 -34.78 5.26
C SER A 27 0.49 -35.00 3.88
N ASP A 28 1.42 -35.96 3.73
CA ASP A 28 1.98 -36.32 2.43
C ASP A 28 1.32 -37.60 1.87
N PRO A 29 0.55 -37.52 0.77
CA PRO A 29 -0.03 -38.69 0.12
C PRO A 29 1.02 -39.72 -0.33
N LYS A 30 2.26 -39.31 -0.63
CA LYS A 30 3.35 -40.22 -1.00
C LYS A 30 3.84 -41.03 0.19
N ILE A 31 3.90 -40.42 1.38
CA ILE A 31 4.24 -41.12 2.62
C ILE A 31 3.09 -42.07 2.99
N MET A 32 1.85 -41.59 2.95
CA MET A 32 0.67 -42.37 3.37
C MET A 32 0.29 -43.52 2.42
N LYS A 33 0.70 -43.49 1.15
CA LYS A 33 0.48 -44.59 0.19
C LYS A 33 1.63 -45.62 0.15
N ASN A 34 2.74 -45.34 0.83
CA ASN A 34 3.89 -46.24 0.83
C ASN A 34 3.72 -47.32 1.90
N LYS A 35 3.74 -48.59 1.49
CA LYS A 35 3.61 -49.75 2.39
C LYS A 35 4.70 -49.83 3.46
N LYS A 36 5.86 -49.19 3.24
CA LYS A 36 6.92 -49.03 4.24
C LYS A 36 6.50 -48.13 5.41
N TYR A 37 5.63 -47.15 5.15
CA TYR A 37 5.30 -46.08 6.08
C TYR A 37 3.89 -46.20 6.64
N ALA A 38 2.92 -46.66 5.87
CA ALA A 38 1.56 -46.92 6.30
C ALA A 38 1.02 -48.24 5.72
N ILE A 39 0.34 -49.01 6.57
CA ILE A 39 -0.15 -50.36 6.25
C ILE A 39 -1.67 -50.41 6.45
N GLY A 40 -2.39 -51.14 5.58
CA GLY A 40 -3.83 -51.36 5.67
C GLY A 40 -4.62 -50.76 4.50
N CYS A 41 -5.74 -51.39 4.14
CA CYS A 41 -6.57 -50.96 3.00
C CYS A 41 -7.76 -50.05 3.41
N GLY A 42 -8.08 -49.97 4.70
CA GLY A 42 -9.22 -49.18 5.21
C GLY A 42 -8.79 -48.13 6.23
N LYS A 43 -8.35 -48.56 7.42
CA LYS A 43 -7.74 -47.69 8.44
C LYS A 43 -6.22 -47.85 8.35
N LEU A 44 -5.55 -46.83 7.82
CA LEU A 44 -4.09 -46.84 7.69
C LEU A 44 -3.44 -46.82 9.08
N ILE A 45 -2.62 -47.83 9.36
CA ILE A 45 -1.77 -47.90 10.54
C ILE A 45 -0.40 -47.37 10.14
N VAL A 46 0.03 -46.28 10.76
CA VAL A 46 1.33 -45.66 10.49
C VAL A 46 2.41 -46.42 11.27
N THR A 47 3.42 -46.91 10.55
CA THR A 47 4.60 -47.60 11.10
C THR A 47 5.53 -46.61 11.82
N ASP A 48 6.53 -47.09 12.58
CA ASP A 48 7.56 -46.22 13.17
C ASP A 48 8.30 -45.38 12.10
N ALA A 49 8.74 -46.03 11.02
CA ALA A 49 9.39 -45.34 9.91
C ALA A 49 8.46 -44.31 9.24
N GLY A 50 7.16 -44.59 9.19
CA GLY A 50 6.16 -43.66 8.70
C GLY A 50 5.92 -42.48 9.65
N ARG A 51 5.95 -42.70 10.97
CA ARG A 51 5.88 -41.65 11.98
C ARG A 51 7.06 -40.70 11.87
N GLU A 52 8.28 -41.23 11.74
CA GLU A 52 9.48 -40.40 11.55
C GLU A 52 9.41 -39.59 10.24
N ALA A 53 8.98 -40.22 9.14
CA ALA A 53 8.84 -39.55 7.85
C ALA A 53 7.78 -38.43 7.88
N LEU A 54 6.62 -38.68 8.50
CA LEU A 54 5.58 -37.66 8.69
C LEU A 54 6.05 -36.54 9.61
N HIS A 55 6.79 -36.86 10.68
CA HIS A 55 7.32 -35.86 11.58
C HIS A 55 8.36 -34.96 10.89
N ALA A 56 9.28 -35.53 10.12
CA ALA A 56 10.23 -34.77 9.31
C ALA A 56 9.54 -33.89 8.26
N HIS A 57 8.51 -34.43 7.59
CA HIS A 57 7.68 -33.68 6.64
C HIS A 57 6.97 -32.50 7.31
N PHE A 58 6.32 -32.76 8.44
CA PHE A 58 5.65 -31.74 9.25
C PHE A 58 6.61 -30.61 9.64
N LEU A 59 7.79 -30.94 10.17
CA LEU A 59 8.78 -29.93 10.57
C LEU A 59 9.26 -29.10 9.38
N LEU A 60 9.62 -29.73 8.26
CA LEU A 60 10.09 -29.03 7.06
C LEU A 60 9.05 -28.04 6.53
N TYR A 61 7.82 -28.51 6.33
CA TYR A 61 6.77 -27.68 5.76
C TYR A 61 6.24 -26.65 6.73
N THR A 62 6.30 -26.91 8.04
CA THR A 62 6.03 -25.86 9.03
C THR A 62 7.07 -24.76 8.95
N CYS A 63 8.36 -25.09 8.86
CA CYS A 63 9.42 -24.08 8.68
C CYS A 63 9.22 -23.27 7.39
N TRP A 64 8.87 -23.92 6.28
CA TRP A 64 8.56 -23.22 5.02
C TRP A 64 7.33 -22.33 5.14
N PHE A 65 6.25 -22.83 5.72
CA PHE A 65 5.04 -22.04 5.97
C PHE A 65 5.36 -20.78 6.77
N LEU A 66 6.10 -20.94 7.88
CA LEU A 66 6.49 -19.83 8.74
C LEU A 66 7.33 -18.80 7.98
N TYR A 67 8.30 -19.26 7.20
CA TYR A 67 9.12 -18.39 6.35
C TYR A 67 8.26 -17.62 5.33
N PHE A 68 7.36 -18.31 4.62
CA PHE A 68 6.53 -17.67 3.60
C PHE A 68 5.55 -16.67 4.19
N VAL A 69 4.92 -16.99 5.31
CA VAL A 69 3.97 -16.08 5.97
C VAL A 69 4.68 -14.82 6.47
N GLU A 70 5.86 -14.97 7.10
CA GLU A 70 6.66 -13.83 7.55
C GLU A 70 7.16 -12.98 6.37
N ALA A 71 7.67 -13.63 5.31
CA ALA A 71 8.19 -12.94 4.13
C ALA A 71 7.09 -12.23 3.34
N ALA A 72 5.90 -12.82 3.26
CA ALA A 72 4.78 -12.28 2.50
C ALA A 72 4.02 -11.19 3.27
N LYS A 73 4.24 -11.00 4.58
CA LYS A 73 3.45 -10.12 5.47
C LYS A 73 1.94 -10.32 5.27
N ALA A 74 1.54 -11.54 4.89
CA ALA A 74 0.29 -11.78 4.16
C ALA A 74 -0.86 -12.29 5.03
N THR A 75 -0.63 -12.55 6.32
CA THR A 75 -1.68 -13.07 7.20
C THR A 75 -1.98 -12.10 8.31
N SER A 76 -3.28 -11.94 8.56
CA SER A 76 -3.78 -11.43 9.81
C SER A 76 -3.28 -12.29 10.95
N CYS A 77 -2.41 -11.71 11.78
CA CYS A 77 -1.87 -12.25 13.02
C CYS A 77 -1.42 -13.73 12.99
N MET A 78 -0.11 -13.98 12.87
CA MET A 78 0.49 -15.31 13.10
C MET A 78 0.02 -15.97 14.40
N ASP A 79 -0.34 -15.18 15.43
CA ASP A 79 -0.85 -15.72 16.68
C ASP A 79 -2.20 -16.44 16.53
N ASP A 80 -3.10 -15.94 15.67
CA ASP A 80 -4.42 -16.57 15.42
C ASP A 80 -4.25 -17.89 14.65
N VAL A 81 -3.38 -17.88 13.64
CA VAL A 81 -2.98 -19.08 12.91
C VAL A 81 -2.34 -20.10 13.86
N PHE A 82 -1.45 -19.66 14.75
CA PHE A 82 -0.84 -20.55 15.74
C PHE A 82 -1.84 -21.10 16.75
N ALA A 83 -2.79 -20.31 17.22
CA ALA A 83 -3.83 -20.75 18.14
C ALA A 83 -4.67 -21.86 17.50
N GLU A 84 -5.07 -21.65 16.25
CA GLU A 84 -5.93 -22.58 15.52
C GLU A 84 -5.19 -23.86 15.08
N LEU A 85 -3.94 -23.74 14.63
CA LEU A 85 -3.09 -24.91 14.37
C LEU A 85 -2.78 -25.68 15.65
N SER A 86 -2.58 -24.99 16.78
CA SER A 86 -2.39 -25.66 18.07
C SER A 86 -3.63 -26.50 18.43
N ARG A 87 -4.83 -25.98 18.17
CA ARG A 87 -6.10 -26.67 18.43
C ARG A 87 -6.30 -27.89 17.52
N GLU A 88 -5.90 -27.81 16.26
CA GLU A 88 -6.10 -28.86 15.25
C GLU A 88 -5.00 -29.92 15.23
N VAL A 89 -3.74 -29.54 15.52
CA VAL A 89 -2.57 -30.44 15.42
C VAL A 89 -2.12 -30.97 16.77
N LEU A 90 -2.19 -30.16 17.83
CA LEU A 90 -1.76 -30.57 19.15
C LEU A 90 -2.97 -31.09 19.93
N SER A 91 -2.84 -32.29 20.50
CA SER A 91 -3.76 -32.69 21.57
C SER A 91 -3.61 -31.70 22.73
N GLY A 92 -4.71 -31.33 23.40
CA GLY A 92 -4.76 -30.26 24.41
C GLY A 92 -3.84 -30.40 25.63
N SER A 93 -2.99 -31.44 25.67
CA SER A 93 -1.91 -31.66 26.64
C SER A 93 -0.55 -31.08 26.24
N GLY A 94 -0.40 -30.61 24.99
CA GLY A 94 0.85 -30.02 24.48
C GLY A 94 1.00 -28.52 24.74
N ALA A 95 2.25 -28.03 24.78
CA ALA A 95 2.50 -26.59 24.78
C ALA A 95 2.04 -25.97 23.44
N PRO A 96 1.35 -24.83 23.44
CA PRO A 96 0.86 -24.22 22.21
C PRO A 96 2.02 -23.88 21.25
N MET A 97 1.74 -23.96 19.95
CA MET A 97 2.73 -23.86 18.89
C MET A 97 3.57 -22.59 18.99
N ASN A 98 2.97 -21.44 19.32
CA ASN A 98 3.68 -20.18 19.52
C ASN A 98 4.80 -20.28 20.59
N LYS A 99 4.56 -20.98 21.71
CA LYS A 99 5.56 -21.21 22.77
C LYS A 99 6.63 -22.22 22.35
N VAL A 100 6.27 -23.17 21.50
CA VAL A 100 7.21 -24.17 20.96
C VAL A 100 8.16 -23.51 19.96
N PHE A 101 7.64 -22.71 19.04
CA PHE A 101 8.46 -21.95 18.09
C PHE A 101 9.33 -20.89 18.76
N ALA A 102 8.82 -20.19 19.77
CA ALA A 102 9.62 -19.25 20.54
C ALA A 102 10.83 -19.91 21.22
N ARG A 103 10.68 -21.16 21.68
CA ARG A 103 11.79 -21.96 22.24
C ARG A 103 12.80 -22.40 21.17
N MET A 104 12.35 -22.60 19.93
CA MET A 104 13.23 -22.85 18.77
C MET A 104 13.88 -21.58 18.21
N GLY A 105 13.66 -20.42 18.83
CA GLY A 105 14.22 -19.15 18.38
C GLY A 105 13.40 -18.44 17.29
N PHE A 106 12.27 -19.01 16.86
CA PHE A 106 11.34 -18.33 15.95
C PHE A 106 10.35 -17.48 16.74
N LYS A 107 10.46 -16.17 16.61
CA LYS A 107 9.49 -15.20 17.13
C LYS A 107 8.97 -14.40 15.94
N PRO A 108 7.67 -14.53 15.57
CA PRO A 108 7.08 -13.66 14.56
C PRO A 108 7.38 -12.21 14.90
N CYS A 109 7.95 -11.46 13.96
CA CYS A 109 8.26 -10.05 14.17
C CYS A 109 7.24 -9.16 13.49
N PHE A 110 6.57 -9.65 12.45
CA PHE A 110 5.44 -8.97 11.84
C PHE A 110 4.21 -9.00 12.76
N LYS A 111 3.76 -7.81 13.15
CA LYS A 111 2.43 -7.59 13.74
C LYS A 111 1.66 -6.72 12.78
N GLN A 112 0.56 -7.26 12.27
CA GLN A 112 -0.36 -6.51 11.44
C GLN A 112 -0.84 -5.27 12.23
N GLY A 113 -0.62 -4.10 11.66
CA GLY A 113 -1.08 -2.83 12.20
C GLY A 113 -2.42 -2.43 11.61
N PHE A 114 -3.07 -1.43 12.21
CA PHE A 114 -4.34 -0.91 11.68
C PHE A 114 -4.22 -0.43 10.22
N ALA A 115 -3.03 0.00 9.80
CA ALA A 115 -2.78 0.48 8.45
C ALA A 115 -2.83 -0.63 7.40
N ASP A 116 -2.58 -1.88 7.79
CA ASP A 116 -2.60 -3.04 6.90
C ASP A 116 -4.03 -3.52 6.60
N ASP A 117 -4.96 -3.33 7.55
CA ASP A 117 -6.39 -3.64 7.41
C ASP A 117 -7.23 -2.45 6.92
N TYR A 118 -6.61 -1.29 6.71
CA TYR A 118 -7.34 -0.07 6.39
C TYR A 118 -7.86 -0.10 4.94
N ASN A 119 -9.12 0.29 4.74
CA ASN A 119 -9.69 0.43 3.41
C ASN A 119 -9.29 1.78 2.79
N TYR A 120 -8.31 1.76 1.87
CA TYR A 120 -7.82 2.98 1.21
C TYR A 120 -8.70 3.49 0.05
N LYS A 121 -9.89 2.94 -0.14
CA LYS A 121 -10.82 3.42 -1.16
C LYS A 121 -11.42 4.76 -0.73
N VAL A 122 -11.27 5.78 -1.57
CA VAL A 122 -11.97 7.06 -1.42
C VAL A 122 -13.31 6.98 -2.13
N THR A 123 -14.39 7.20 -1.39
CA THR A 123 -15.76 7.33 -1.90
C THR A 123 -16.32 8.73 -1.66
N GLU A 124 -15.91 9.35 -0.56
CA GLU A 124 -16.31 10.69 -0.17
C GLU A 124 -15.17 11.44 0.54
N PHE A 125 -15.33 12.76 0.73
CA PHE A 125 -14.34 13.58 1.44
C PHE A 125 -14.13 13.14 2.90
N ALA A 126 -15.13 12.50 3.52
CA ALA A 126 -15.03 11.99 4.89
C ALA A 126 -13.95 10.91 5.04
N ASP A 127 -13.63 10.17 3.97
CA ASP A 127 -12.61 9.12 3.98
C ASP A 127 -11.19 9.69 4.17
N LEU A 128 -10.99 10.99 3.90
CA LEU A 128 -9.71 11.67 4.10
C LEU A 128 -9.56 12.26 5.53
N ALA A 129 -10.67 12.34 6.28
CA ALA A 129 -10.76 13.14 7.49
C ALA A 129 -10.01 12.54 8.69
N ASP A 130 -9.70 11.25 8.68
CA ASP A 130 -8.94 10.59 9.75
C ASP A 130 -7.42 10.62 9.55
N GLY A 131 -6.98 11.14 8.40
CA GLY A 131 -5.58 11.31 8.02
C GLY A 131 -4.90 10.07 7.46
N VAL A 132 -5.52 8.88 7.45
CA VAL A 132 -4.85 7.64 7.01
C VAL A 132 -4.66 7.61 5.50
N ILE A 133 -5.75 7.80 4.74
CA ILE A 133 -5.68 7.88 3.27
C ILE A 133 -4.85 9.08 2.83
N LEU A 134 -5.08 10.24 3.46
CA LEU A 134 -4.32 11.46 3.17
C LEU A 134 -2.82 11.26 3.39
N GLY A 135 -2.45 10.62 4.49
CA GLY A 135 -1.06 10.27 4.78
C GLY A 135 -0.45 9.37 3.71
N LYS A 136 -1.21 8.37 3.23
CA LYS A 136 -0.73 7.50 2.16
C LYS A 136 -0.55 8.24 0.84
N LEU A 137 -1.48 9.14 0.50
CA LEU A 137 -1.38 10.00 -0.67
C LEU A 137 -0.13 10.88 -0.62
N ILE A 138 0.16 11.49 0.54
CA ILE A 138 1.37 12.31 0.73
C ILE A 138 2.64 11.47 0.53
N GLU A 139 2.72 10.24 1.05
CA GLU A 139 3.88 9.37 0.80
C GLU A 139 4.12 9.16 -0.69
N LEU A 140 3.05 8.88 -1.44
CA LEU A 140 3.12 8.61 -2.88
C LEU A 140 3.55 9.85 -3.67
N VAL A 141 2.88 10.98 -3.43
CA VAL A 141 3.10 12.23 -4.17
C VAL A 141 4.48 12.82 -3.91
N THR A 142 4.95 12.74 -2.66
CA THR A 142 6.23 13.35 -2.25
C THR A 142 7.43 12.40 -2.41
N SER A 143 7.24 11.24 -3.04
CA SER A 143 8.25 10.19 -3.16
C SER A 143 8.89 9.80 -1.82
N CYS A 144 8.08 9.80 -0.76
CA CYS A 144 8.52 9.39 0.57
C CYS A 144 8.68 7.86 0.61
N PRO A 145 9.72 7.29 1.24
CA PRO A 145 9.83 5.85 1.39
C PRO A 145 8.56 5.25 2.03
N PRO A 146 8.03 4.14 1.50
CA PRO A 146 6.83 3.52 2.05
C PRO A 146 6.98 3.24 3.55
N GLY A 147 6.00 3.65 4.35
CA GLY A 147 6.04 3.44 5.80
C GLY A 147 6.52 4.65 6.59
N ASN A 148 7.19 5.63 5.98
CA ASN A 148 7.80 6.75 6.71
C ASN A 148 6.76 7.66 7.39
N LEU A 149 5.60 7.86 6.76
CA LEU A 149 4.50 8.64 7.33
C LEU A 149 3.48 7.73 7.98
N ILE A 150 3.03 6.68 7.27
CA ILE A 150 1.89 5.87 7.72
C ILE A 150 2.16 5.16 9.06
N SER A 151 3.42 4.78 9.33
CA SER A 151 3.82 4.17 10.62
C SER A 151 3.77 5.11 11.82
N ARG A 152 3.72 6.44 11.57
CA ARG A 152 3.61 7.47 12.62
C ARG A 152 2.15 7.76 12.97
N LEU A 153 1.20 7.28 12.17
CA LEU A 153 -0.21 7.49 12.41
C LEU A 153 -0.72 6.50 13.46
N ARG A 154 -1.78 6.90 14.17
CA ARG A 154 -2.47 6.07 15.16
C ARG A 154 -3.76 5.52 14.56
N ASN A 155 -4.20 4.36 15.04
CA ASN A 155 -5.52 3.84 14.69
C ASN A 155 -6.60 4.89 15.01
N PRO A 156 -7.34 5.38 14.01
CA PRO A 156 -8.26 6.50 14.21
C PRO A 156 -9.47 6.13 15.06
N GLY A 157 -9.91 4.87 15.09
CA GLY A 157 -10.86 4.29 16.06
C GLY A 157 -12.10 5.13 16.43
N GLY A 158 -12.53 6.06 15.57
CA GLY A 158 -13.58 7.05 15.88
C GLY A 158 -13.17 8.22 16.79
N ASP A 159 -11.97 8.22 17.38
CA ASP A 159 -11.52 9.28 18.30
C ASP A 159 -11.05 10.53 17.55
N ARG A 160 -11.76 11.65 17.75
CA ARG A 160 -11.48 12.92 17.11
C ARG A 160 -10.08 13.44 17.42
N LEU A 161 -9.56 13.24 18.64
CA LEU A 161 -8.22 13.73 19.00
C LEU A 161 -7.13 12.95 18.25
N ARG A 162 -7.28 11.63 18.11
CA ARG A 162 -6.40 10.81 17.26
C ARG A 162 -6.45 11.24 15.80
N LYS A 163 -7.65 11.47 15.24
CA LYS A 163 -7.81 11.95 13.86
C LYS A 163 -7.09 13.28 13.63
N ILE A 164 -7.29 14.26 14.52
CA ILE A 164 -6.57 15.55 14.44
C ILE A 164 -5.06 15.33 14.54
N GLY A 165 -4.60 14.50 15.47
CA GLY A 165 -3.19 14.17 15.61
C GLY A 165 -2.59 13.57 14.34
N ASN A 166 -3.31 12.64 13.71
CA ASN A 166 -2.89 12.02 12.44
C ASN A 166 -2.79 13.05 11.32
N VAL A 167 -3.82 13.89 11.15
CA VAL A 167 -3.83 14.94 10.12
C VAL A 167 -2.73 15.97 10.36
N LYS A 168 -2.43 16.33 11.61
CA LYS A 168 -1.28 17.20 11.94
C LYS A 168 0.05 16.59 11.50
N VAL A 169 0.25 15.30 11.75
CA VAL A 169 1.45 14.58 11.26
C VAL A 169 1.50 14.59 9.73
N CYS A 170 0.36 14.39 9.06
CA CYS A 170 0.28 14.44 7.59
C CYS A 170 0.72 15.79 7.04
N LEU A 171 0.12 16.89 7.54
CA LEU A 171 0.44 18.25 7.10
C LEU A 171 1.89 18.62 7.41
N GLN A 172 2.41 18.21 8.57
CA GLN A 172 3.81 18.42 8.92
C GLN A 172 4.75 17.73 7.91
N VAL A 173 4.53 16.45 7.62
CA VAL A 173 5.38 15.71 6.67
C VAL A 173 5.27 16.28 5.26
N ALA A 174 4.07 16.69 4.83
CA ALA A 174 3.89 17.36 3.55
C ALA A 174 4.72 18.66 3.47
N ALA A 175 4.71 19.47 4.53
CA ALA A 175 5.52 20.69 4.62
C ALA A 175 7.03 20.39 4.57
N GLU A 176 7.49 19.39 5.32
CA GLU A 176 8.89 18.92 5.30
C GLU A 176 9.33 18.44 3.91
N ARG A 177 8.38 18.08 3.05
CA ARG A 177 8.57 17.64 1.66
C ARG A 177 8.33 18.75 0.62
N GLY A 178 8.19 20.00 1.06
CA GLY A 178 8.07 21.15 0.17
C GLY A 178 6.65 21.44 -0.33
N VAL A 179 5.63 20.79 0.23
CA VAL A 179 4.23 21.14 -0.03
C VAL A 179 3.89 22.38 0.80
N ASP A 180 3.45 23.47 0.17
CA ASP A 180 2.95 24.64 0.90
C ASP A 180 1.59 24.34 1.55
N VAL A 181 1.59 23.73 2.73
CA VAL A 181 0.36 23.43 3.48
C VAL A 181 -0.33 24.68 4.03
N GLY A 182 0.27 25.88 3.92
CA GLY A 182 -0.33 27.16 4.28
C GLY A 182 -0.95 27.20 5.69
N ALA A 183 -2.10 27.88 5.81
CA ALA A 183 -2.86 28.03 7.05
C ALA A 183 -3.91 26.92 7.27
N ILE A 184 -3.78 25.78 6.56
CA ILE A 184 -4.77 24.70 6.62
C ILE A 184 -4.77 24.08 8.02
N LYS A 185 -5.93 24.17 8.68
CA LYS A 185 -6.11 23.62 10.03
C LYS A 185 -6.50 22.15 9.94
N ALA A 186 -5.79 21.29 10.68
CA ALA A 186 -6.13 19.87 10.78
C ALA A 186 -7.58 19.65 11.25
N GLU A 187 -8.07 20.52 12.13
CA GLU A 187 -9.44 20.51 12.63
C GLU A 187 -10.47 20.71 11.51
N SER A 188 -10.14 21.50 10.46
CA SER A 188 -11.02 21.71 9.30
C SER A 188 -11.13 20.45 8.44
N ILE A 189 -10.02 19.73 8.26
CA ILE A 189 -9.98 18.45 7.51
C ILE A 189 -10.78 17.39 8.26
N VAL A 190 -10.57 17.26 9.58
CA VAL A 190 -11.32 16.31 10.42
C VAL A 190 -12.81 16.64 10.47
N ALA A 191 -13.16 17.93 10.37
CA ALA A 191 -14.54 18.40 10.25
C ALA A 191 -15.11 18.30 8.83
N THR A 192 -14.43 17.58 7.92
CA THR A 192 -14.86 17.34 6.54
C THR A 192 -15.14 18.60 5.73
N ASN A 193 -14.44 19.69 6.04
CA ASN A 193 -14.53 20.93 5.27
C ASN A 193 -13.96 20.70 3.87
N LYS A 194 -14.85 20.72 2.86
CA LYS A 194 -14.51 20.41 1.47
C LYS A 194 -13.45 21.35 0.91
N GLU A 195 -13.54 22.65 1.20
CA GLU A 195 -12.57 23.64 0.72
C GLU A 195 -11.18 23.36 1.27
N ALA A 196 -11.07 23.09 2.58
CA ALA A 196 -9.79 22.76 3.21
C ALA A 196 -9.19 21.46 2.65
N ILE A 197 -10.02 20.44 2.41
CA ILE A 197 -9.56 19.17 1.84
C ILE A 197 -9.12 19.36 0.38
N LEU A 198 -9.91 20.06 -0.43
CA LEU A 198 -9.58 20.37 -1.82
C LEU A 198 -8.30 21.21 -1.92
N GLU A 199 -8.10 22.16 -1.00
CA GLU A 199 -6.87 22.95 -0.95
C GLU A 199 -5.64 22.07 -0.74
N VAL A 200 -5.68 21.11 0.19
CA VAL A 200 -4.58 20.15 0.39
C VAL A 200 -4.36 19.30 -0.85
N LEU A 201 -5.44 18.74 -1.42
CA LEU A 201 -5.34 17.88 -2.60
C LEU A 201 -4.74 18.63 -3.79
N TRP A 202 -5.17 19.87 -4.03
CA TRP A 202 -4.65 20.72 -5.09
C TRP A 202 -3.15 20.99 -4.92
N LYS A 203 -2.72 21.32 -3.70
CA LYS A 203 -1.31 21.55 -3.37
C LYS A 203 -0.45 20.30 -3.57
N LEU A 204 -0.99 19.12 -3.25
CA LEU A 204 -0.32 17.85 -3.53
C LEU A 204 -0.21 17.57 -5.03
N VAL A 205 -1.27 17.79 -5.80
CA VAL A 205 -1.24 17.64 -7.27
C VAL A 205 -0.18 18.57 -7.88
N GLY A 206 -0.10 19.82 -7.43
CA GLY A 206 0.92 20.76 -7.91
C GLY A 206 2.34 20.26 -7.72
N VAL A 207 2.66 19.65 -6.58
CA VAL A 207 3.98 19.04 -6.33
C VAL A 207 4.22 17.81 -7.21
N TYR A 208 3.21 16.95 -7.36
CA TYR A 208 3.34 15.73 -8.18
C TYR A 208 3.61 16.06 -9.66
N VAL A 209 2.82 16.97 -10.23
CA VAL A 209 2.91 17.34 -11.65
C VAL A 209 4.16 18.18 -11.91
N GLY A 210 4.49 19.12 -11.01
CA GLY A 210 5.65 19.98 -11.16
C GLY A 210 6.98 19.23 -11.17
N ALA A 211 7.14 18.21 -10.33
CA ALA A 211 8.43 17.55 -10.14
C ALA A 211 8.91 16.72 -11.35
N ASP A 212 8.01 16.02 -12.05
CA ASP A 212 8.39 15.14 -13.16
C ASP A 212 8.28 15.83 -14.53
N GLU A 213 7.31 16.74 -14.69
CA GLU A 213 7.05 17.36 -16.00
C GLU A 213 7.89 18.60 -16.25
N GLU A 214 8.37 19.32 -15.24
CA GLU A 214 9.09 20.58 -15.43
C GLU A 214 10.27 20.44 -16.41
N ARG A 215 11.08 19.37 -16.26
CA ARG A 215 12.20 19.12 -17.17
C ARG A 215 11.72 18.86 -18.60
N ASN A 216 10.63 18.14 -18.77
CA ASN A 216 10.07 17.81 -20.09
C ASN A 216 9.46 19.05 -20.74
N LEU A 217 8.75 19.88 -19.96
CA LEU A 217 8.17 21.14 -20.41
C LEU A 217 9.27 22.13 -20.83
N ARG A 218 10.36 22.28 -20.05
CA ARG A 218 11.49 23.13 -20.43
C ARG A 218 12.17 22.66 -21.72
N ARG A 219 12.34 21.35 -21.91
CA ARG A 219 12.85 20.78 -23.18
C ARG A 219 11.92 21.03 -24.36
N ALA A 220 10.61 20.88 -24.16
CA ALA A 220 9.62 21.19 -25.18
C ALA A 220 9.65 22.68 -25.56
N SER A 221 9.81 23.57 -24.59
CA SER A 221 9.97 25.01 -24.84
C SER A 221 11.20 25.33 -25.69
N LEU A 222 12.34 24.68 -25.41
CA LEU A 222 13.56 24.81 -26.21
C LEU A 222 13.32 24.38 -27.67
N ALA A 223 12.72 23.20 -27.87
CA ALA A 223 12.42 22.68 -29.19
C ALA A 223 11.43 23.58 -29.97
N LEU A 224 10.46 24.19 -29.29
CA LEU A 224 9.54 25.15 -29.88
C LEU A 224 10.23 26.46 -30.28
N ALA A 225 11.18 26.94 -29.48
CA ALA A 225 11.96 28.13 -29.80
C ALA A 225 12.89 27.90 -31.00
N ASP A 226 13.57 26.74 -31.06
CA ASP A 226 14.48 26.39 -32.15
C ASP A 226 13.76 26.31 -33.50
N ARG A 227 12.55 25.73 -33.54
CA ARG A 227 11.72 25.64 -34.75
C ARG A 227 11.33 27.02 -35.31
N GLN A 228 11.39 28.08 -34.51
CA GLN A 228 10.92 29.41 -34.88
C GLN A 228 12.03 30.37 -35.33
N GLY A 229 13.29 29.89 -35.42
CA GLY A 229 14.33 30.53 -36.22
C GLY A 229 14.68 31.98 -35.85
N GLY A 230 14.86 32.27 -34.56
CA GLY A 230 15.42 33.56 -34.08
C GLY A 230 14.51 34.80 -34.21
N LYS A 231 13.30 34.67 -34.79
CA LYS A 231 12.30 35.76 -34.90
C LYS A 231 11.28 35.77 -33.76
N PHE A 232 11.42 34.88 -32.79
CA PHE A 232 10.40 34.65 -31.77
C PHE A 232 10.56 35.58 -30.57
N ALA A 233 9.59 36.47 -30.35
CA ALA A 233 9.63 37.50 -29.31
C ALA A 233 9.59 36.94 -27.87
N LEU A 234 9.07 35.73 -27.67
CA LEU A 234 8.84 35.15 -26.33
C LEU A 234 10.01 34.30 -25.81
N GLY A 235 10.93 33.87 -26.67
CA GLY A 235 12.10 33.06 -26.28
C GLY A 235 11.77 31.72 -25.60
N VAL A 236 12.76 31.16 -24.91
CA VAL A 236 12.61 29.97 -24.06
C VAL A 236 12.06 30.33 -22.68
N VAL A 237 11.47 29.36 -21.98
CA VAL A 237 11.01 29.53 -20.59
C VAL A 237 12.16 30.11 -19.73
N PRO A 238 11.92 31.21 -18.98
CA PRO A 238 12.92 31.78 -18.07
C PRO A 238 13.41 30.78 -17.01
N GLU A 239 14.67 30.90 -16.59
CA GLU A 239 15.24 29.99 -15.56
C GLU A 239 14.48 30.04 -14.24
N GLY A 240 14.02 31.22 -13.82
CA GLY A 240 13.27 31.40 -12.57
C GLY A 240 11.78 31.03 -12.62
N ALA A 241 11.23 30.71 -13.80
CA ALA A 241 9.81 30.38 -13.93
C ALA A 241 9.53 28.98 -13.36
N ALA A 242 8.42 28.78 -12.64
CA ALA A 242 8.07 27.48 -12.05
C ALA A 242 6.58 27.13 -12.20
N GLY A 243 6.28 25.83 -12.21
CA GLY A 243 4.90 25.32 -12.20
C GLY A 243 4.02 25.90 -13.31
N GLU A 244 2.98 26.66 -12.93
CA GLU A 244 2.01 27.27 -13.84
C GLU A 244 2.66 28.22 -14.86
N GLU A 245 3.72 28.93 -14.48
CA GLU A 245 4.39 29.91 -15.35
C GLU A 245 5.05 29.22 -16.55
N ILE A 246 5.61 28.03 -16.33
CA ILE A 246 6.21 27.21 -17.39
C ILE A 246 5.12 26.77 -18.37
N VAL A 247 4.00 26.27 -17.85
CA VAL A 247 2.86 25.82 -18.66
C VAL A 247 2.30 26.98 -19.49
N LEU A 248 2.06 28.13 -18.87
CA LEU A 248 1.55 29.32 -19.55
C LEU A 248 2.53 29.80 -20.64
N HIS A 249 3.84 29.76 -20.39
CA HIS A 249 4.84 30.12 -21.39
C HIS A 249 4.79 29.18 -22.61
N LEU A 250 4.67 27.86 -22.41
CA LEU A 250 4.48 26.92 -23.52
C LEU A 250 3.19 27.21 -24.28
N CYS A 251 2.08 27.47 -23.60
CA CYS A 251 0.81 27.82 -24.25
C CYS A 251 0.96 29.09 -25.11
N LYS A 252 1.72 30.09 -24.65
CA LYS A 252 2.06 31.29 -25.43
C LYS A 252 2.89 30.96 -26.67
N GLN A 253 3.87 30.07 -26.54
CA GLN A 253 4.69 29.63 -27.67
C GLN A 253 3.86 28.92 -28.74
N ILE A 254 2.98 28.01 -28.33
CA ILE A 254 2.09 27.27 -29.24
C ILE A 254 1.06 28.22 -29.85
N GLY A 255 0.43 29.07 -29.05
CA GLY A 255 -0.56 30.06 -29.51
C GLY A 255 0.02 30.96 -30.59
N TYR A 256 1.25 31.45 -30.40
CA TYR A 256 1.93 32.25 -31.41
C TYR A 256 2.11 31.51 -32.74
N GLN A 257 2.48 30.22 -32.72
CA GLN A 257 2.60 29.41 -33.94
C GLN A 257 1.26 29.24 -34.65
N LEU A 258 0.16 29.17 -33.90
CA LEU A 258 -1.19 29.04 -34.43
C LEU A 258 -1.86 30.39 -34.75
N GLY A 259 -1.18 31.52 -34.53
CA GLY A 259 -1.75 32.85 -34.71
C GLY A 259 -2.80 33.23 -33.65
N MET A 260 -2.80 32.52 -32.52
CA MET A 260 -3.69 32.74 -31.38
C MET A 260 -3.00 33.53 -30.28
N LYS A 261 -3.71 34.48 -29.68
CA LYS A 261 -3.21 35.24 -28.53
C LYS A 261 -3.58 34.51 -27.24
N VAL A 262 -2.58 34.15 -26.45
CA VAL A 262 -2.75 33.55 -25.11
C VAL A 262 -2.07 34.46 -24.11
N ASP A 263 -2.82 35.11 -23.23
CA ASP A 263 -2.26 35.97 -22.19
C ASP A 263 -2.30 35.26 -20.83
N SER A 264 -3.30 34.40 -20.61
CA SER A 264 -3.56 33.66 -19.38
C SER A 264 -4.08 32.23 -19.66
N LEU A 265 -4.01 31.33 -18.66
CA LEU A 265 -4.59 29.98 -18.78
C LEU A 265 -6.12 30.00 -18.94
N LYS A 266 -6.80 31.12 -18.64
CA LYS A 266 -8.24 31.26 -18.88
C LYS A 266 -8.56 31.31 -20.37
N ASP A 267 -7.61 31.66 -21.22
CA ASP A 267 -7.80 31.74 -22.67
C ASP A 267 -7.86 30.34 -23.30
N LEU A 268 -7.53 29.28 -22.55
CA LEU A 268 -7.65 27.89 -22.98
C LEU A 268 -9.09 27.34 -22.91
N ARG A 269 -10.03 28.11 -22.35
CA ARG A 269 -11.39 27.65 -22.04
C ARG A 269 -12.24 27.37 -23.28
N ASP A 270 -11.93 28.00 -24.40
CA ASP A 270 -12.61 27.75 -25.67
C ASP A 270 -12.16 26.43 -26.33
N GLY A 271 -11.13 25.79 -25.78
CA GLY A 271 -10.56 24.53 -26.25
C GLY A 271 -9.78 24.65 -27.56
N GLN A 272 -9.69 25.83 -28.18
CA GLN A 272 -9.11 25.98 -29.52
C GLN A 272 -7.61 25.68 -29.54
N LEU A 273 -6.89 26.03 -28.48
CA LEU A 273 -5.46 25.74 -28.37
C LEU A 273 -5.18 24.25 -28.07
N LEU A 274 -6.16 23.54 -27.50
CA LEU A 274 -6.03 22.16 -27.03
C LEU A 274 -6.48 21.12 -28.07
N ALA A 275 -7.12 21.55 -29.15
CA ALA A 275 -7.64 20.73 -30.23
C ALA A 275 -6.60 20.46 -31.32
#